data_AF-A0AHY3-F1
#
_entry.id   AF-A0AHY3-F1
#
_cell.length_a   1.000
_cell.length_b   1.000
_cell.length_c   1.000
_cell.angle_alpha   90.00
_cell.angle_beta   90.00
_cell.angle_gamma   90.00
#
_symmetry.space_group_name_H-M   'P 1'
#
loop_
_entity.id
_entity.type
_entity.pdbx_description
1 polymer ?
#
loop_
_entity_poly.entity_id
_entity_poly.type
_entity_poly.pdbx_seq_one_letter_code
_entity_poly.pdbx_strand_id
1 'polypeptide(L)'
;MTTFDRVKVLAEKQKISIVELEEKLGFGRNSLYSWKKKTPNGENLKKVADYFNVTTDYLLGRSKNLNILETIAAHIDPNATEKELQEIINFIEEKQKQHQKEETIDLVKIASKYDEDIAKFVKENPDFRYEVLEQVSDEEAVSSVKSFIEIYKQNNL
;
A
#
# COMPACT_ATOMS: atom_id res chain seq x y z
N MET A 1 -10.05 0.49 -9.19
CA MET A 1 -9.10 1.60 -9.35
C MET A 1 -8.83 1.81 -10.84
N THR A 2 -9.21 2.97 -11.36
CA THR A 2 -9.01 3.39 -12.76
C THR A 2 -7.58 3.90 -12.99
N THR A 3 -7.20 4.13 -14.24
CA THR A 3 -5.93 4.81 -14.59
C THR A 3 -5.87 6.19 -13.94
N PHE A 4 -6.97 6.94 -13.95
CA PHE A 4 -7.06 8.25 -13.28
C PHE A 4 -6.77 8.13 -11.78
N ASP A 5 -7.34 7.15 -11.10
CA ASP A 5 -7.14 6.99 -9.66
C ASP A 5 -5.66 6.73 -9.32
N ARG A 6 -4.94 5.95 -10.14
CA ARG A 6 -3.49 5.72 -9.99
C ARG A 6 -2.69 7.01 -10.20
N VAL A 7 -2.99 7.76 -11.25
CA VAL A 7 -2.35 9.05 -11.54
C VAL A 7 -2.59 10.04 -10.39
N LYS A 8 -3.80 10.06 -9.85
CA LYS A 8 -4.15 10.91 -8.70
C LYS A 8 -3.30 10.57 -7.46
N VAL A 9 -3.17 9.29 -7.13
CA VAL A 9 -2.31 8.84 -6.03
C VAL A 9 -0.85 9.26 -6.24
N LEU A 10 -0.33 9.16 -7.48
CA LEU A 10 1.04 9.59 -7.80
C LEU A 10 1.23 11.12 -7.65
N ALA A 11 0.25 11.90 -8.11
CA ALA A 11 0.25 13.36 -7.96
C ALA A 11 0.21 13.78 -6.48
N GLU A 12 -0.64 13.14 -5.67
CA GLU A 12 -0.73 13.36 -4.22
C GLU A 12 0.60 13.07 -3.51
N LYS A 13 1.29 11.98 -3.88
CA LYS A 13 2.63 11.65 -3.34
C LYS A 13 3.68 12.72 -3.63
N GLN A 14 3.59 13.36 -4.79
CA GLN A 14 4.48 14.47 -5.16
C GLN A 14 3.95 15.85 -4.71
N LYS A 15 2.84 15.90 -3.97
CA LYS A 15 2.18 17.14 -3.51
C LYS A 15 1.86 18.13 -4.65
N ILE A 16 1.47 17.60 -5.82
CA ILE A 16 1.00 18.40 -6.95
C ILE A 16 -0.47 18.11 -7.21
N SER A 17 -1.19 19.13 -7.69
CA SER A 17 -2.56 18.99 -8.16
C SER A 17 -2.62 18.37 -9.57
N ILE A 18 -3.79 17.83 -9.92
CA ILE A 18 -4.03 17.31 -11.28
C ILE A 18 -3.89 18.41 -12.34
N VAL A 19 -4.31 19.64 -12.02
CA VAL A 19 -4.22 20.77 -12.95
C VAL A 19 -2.76 21.15 -13.20
N GLU A 20 -1.94 21.19 -12.16
CA GLU A 20 -0.49 21.44 -12.31
C GLU A 20 0.19 20.31 -13.10
N LEU A 21 -0.22 19.06 -12.89
CA LEU A 21 0.28 17.93 -13.69
C LEU A 21 -0.08 18.10 -15.17
N GLU A 22 -1.32 18.48 -15.49
CA GLU A 22 -1.74 18.76 -16.87
C GLU A 22 -0.89 19.87 -17.50
N GLU A 23 -0.66 20.97 -16.78
CA GLU A 23 0.17 22.09 -17.24
C GLU A 23 1.61 21.65 -17.49
N LYS A 24 2.21 20.88 -16.57
CA LYS A 24 3.58 20.34 -16.72
C LYS A 24 3.72 19.40 -17.91
N LEU A 25 2.69 18.64 -18.24
CA LEU A 25 2.69 17.67 -19.35
C LEU A 25 2.23 18.27 -20.69
N GLY A 26 1.85 19.56 -20.71
CA GLY A 26 1.30 20.22 -21.90
C GLY A 26 -0.07 19.66 -22.31
N PHE A 27 -0.83 19.14 -21.34
CA PHE A 27 -2.15 18.59 -21.58
C PHE A 27 -3.23 19.67 -21.53
N GLY A 28 -4.30 19.46 -22.28
CA GLY A 28 -5.49 20.31 -22.17
C GLY A 28 -6.09 20.22 -20.77
N ARG A 29 -6.64 21.34 -20.28
CA ARG A 29 -7.27 21.43 -18.96
C ARG A 29 -8.40 20.40 -18.82
N ASN A 30 -8.42 19.71 -17.70
CA ASN A 30 -9.33 18.60 -17.37
C ASN A 30 -9.22 17.34 -18.24
N SER A 31 -8.18 17.22 -19.07
CA SER A 31 -7.98 16.05 -19.93
C SER A 31 -7.76 14.77 -19.13
N LEU A 32 -7.06 14.81 -18.00
CA LEU A 32 -6.79 13.63 -17.16
C LEU A 32 -8.07 13.09 -16.53
N TYR A 33 -9.04 13.94 -16.19
CA TYR A 33 -10.32 13.49 -15.62
C TYR A 33 -11.12 12.60 -16.58
N SER A 34 -10.90 12.72 -17.89
CA SER A 34 -11.54 11.84 -18.88
C SER A 34 -11.10 10.37 -18.74
N TRP A 35 -9.94 10.12 -18.12
CA TRP A 35 -9.38 8.78 -17.92
C TRP A 35 -10.13 7.94 -16.88
N LYS A 36 -11.10 8.56 -16.18
CA LYS A 36 -12.08 7.82 -15.35
C LYS A 36 -13.00 6.94 -16.19
N LYS A 37 -13.25 7.31 -17.44
CA LYS A 37 -14.23 6.67 -18.33
C LYS A 37 -13.62 6.20 -19.65
N LYS A 38 -12.51 6.79 -20.07
CA LYS A 38 -11.87 6.53 -21.37
C LYS A 38 -10.45 6.01 -21.17
N THR A 39 -10.04 5.10 -22.04
CA THR A 39 -8.64 4.68 -22.11
C THR A 39 -7.81 5.82 -22.72
N PRO A 40 -6.71 6.24 -22.08
CA PRO A 40 -5.80 7.22 -22.69
C PRO A 40 -5.16 6.68 -23.96
N ASN A 41 -4.78 7.58 -24.87
CA ASN A 41 -3.91 7.19 -25.97
C ASN A 41 -2.51 6.83 -25.44
N GLY A 42 -1.77 6.05 -26.23
CA GLY A 42 -0.45 5.55 -25.82
C GLY A 42 0.55 6.66 -25.54
N GLU A 43 0.52 7.77 -26.28
CA GLU A 43 1.44 8.89 -26.12
C GLU A 43 1.24 9.62 -24.79
N ASN A 44 0.00 9.98 -24.45
CA ASN A 44 -0.33 10.65 -23.20
C ASN A 44 -0.11 9.73 -22.00
N LEU A 45 -0.46 8.44 -22.15
CA LEU A 45 -0.16 7.44 -21.13
C LEU A 45 1.35 7.36 -20.85
N LYS A 46 2.16 7.33 -21.92
CA LYS A 46 3.63 7.33 -21.82
C LYS A 46 4.16 8.60 -21.16
N LYS A 47 3.68 9.79 -21.53
CA LYS A 47 4.09 11.06 -20.89
C LYS A 47 3.85 11.08 -19.38
N VAL A 48 2.69 10.58 -18.93
CA VAL A 48 2.39 10.47 -17.50
C VAL A 48 3.28 9.42 -16.82
N ALA A 49 3.52 8.28 -17.50
CA ALA A 49 4.37 7.21 -17.01
C ALA A 49 5.82 7.70 -16.81
N ASP A 50 6.37 8.37 -17.82
CA ASP A 50 7.72 8.96 -17.80
C ASP A 50 7.84 10.01 -16.68
N TYR A 51 6.85 10.90 -16.52
CA TYR A 51 6.87 11.96 -15.50
C TYR A 51 6.91 11.41 -14.07
N PHE A 52 6.15 10.36 -13.79
CA PHE A 52 6.13 9.72 -12.47
C PHE A 52 7.16 8.61 -12.32
N ASN A 53 7.94 8.35 -13.37
CA ASN A 53 8.87 7.25 -13.44
C ASN A 53 8.23 5.90 -13.05
N VAL A 54 7.17 5.55 -13.78
CA VAL A 54 6.45 4.28 -13.66
C VAL A 54 6.24 3.68 -15.04
N THR A 55 5.83 2.41 -15.12
CA THR A 55 5.49 1.80 -16.41
C THR A 55 4.07 2.17 -16.85
N THR A 56 3.80 2.15 -18.15
CA THR A 56 2.43 2.29 -18.66
C THR A 56 1.53 1.16 -18.17
N ASP A 57 2.09 -0.04 -17.95
CA ASP A 57 1.38 -1.18 -17.38
C ASP A 57 0.98 -0.95 -15.93
N TYR A 58 1.80 -0.26 -15.13
CA TYR A 58 1.41 0.18 -13.79
C TYR A 58 0.19 1.10 -13.86
N LEU A 59 0.22 2.13 -14.72
CA LEU A 59 -0.89 3.06 -14.87
C LEU A 59 -2.19 2.37 -15.33
N LEU A 60 -2.09 1.41 -16.24
CA LEU A 60 -3.22 0.59 -16.70
C LEU A 60 -3.66 -0.48 -15.70
N GLY A 61 -2.90 -0.70 -14.63
CA GLY A 61 -3.21 -1.72 -13.62
C GLY A 61 -2.90 -3.14 -14.02
N ARG A 62 -2.04 -3.32 -15.03
CA ARG A 62 -1.51 -4.61 -15.46
C ARG A 62 -0.32 -5.06 -14.60
N SER A 63 0.29 -4.14 -13.85
CA SER A 63 1.37 -4.40 -12.88
C SER A 63 1.12 -3.66 -11.57
N LYS A 64 1.56 -4.25 -10.44
CA LYS A 64 1.56 -3.61 -9.12
C LYS A 64 2.86 -2.84 -8.83
N ASN A 65 3.88 -3.02 -9.66
CA ASN A 65 5.22 -2.52 -9.41
C ASN A 65 5.37 -1.05 -9.89
N LEU A 66 5.75 -0.15 -8.97
CA LEU A 66 6.44 1.10 -9.31
C LEU A 66 7.79 0.71 -9.93
N ASN A 67 8.48 1.58 -10.66
CA ASN A 67 9.70 1.24 -11.40
C ASN A 67 10.85 0.75 -10.48
N ILE A 68 10.78 -0.51 -10.03
CA ILE A 68 11.69 -1.12 -9.04
C ILE A 68 13.10 -1.11 -9.63
N LEU A 69 13.20 -1.25 -10.96
CA LEU A 69 14.44 -1.21 -11.71
C LEU A 69 15.30 0.02 -11.40
N GLU A 70 14.73 1.22 -11.22
CA GLU A 70 15.55 2.41 -10.95
C GLU A 70 16.10 2.43 -9.51
N THR A 71 15.35 1.89 -8.55
CA THR A 71 15.80 1.76 -7.16
C THR A 71 16.88 0.68 -7.03
N ILE A 72 16.76 -0.42 -7.78
CA ILE A 72 17.76 -1.49 -7.75
C ILE A 72 19.00 -1.08 -8.59
N ALA A 73 18.84 -0.37 -9.72
CA ALA A 73 19.94 0.04 -10.61
C ALA A 73 21.02 0.91 -9.93
N ALA A 74 20.68 1.64 -8.86
CA ALA A 74 21.66 2.39 -8.07
C ALA A 74 22.67 1.48 -7.31
N HIS A 75 22.37 0.18 -7.18
CA HIS A 75 23.16 -0.79 -6.40
C HIS A 75 23.47 -2.08 -7.17
N ILE A 76 23.12 -2.18 -8.45
CA ILE A 76 23.45 -3.33 -9.31
C ILE A 76 24.68 -3.00 -10.15
N ASP A 77 25.51 -4.01 -10.41
CA ASP A 77 26.57 -3.94 -11.41
C ASP A 77 25.99 -3.48 -12.76
N PRO A 78 26.52 -2.41 -13.40
CA PRO A 78 26.01 -1.94 -14.70
C PRO A 78 26.07 -2.99 -15.82
N ASN A 79 26.77 -4.11 -15.62
CA ASN A 79 26.84 -5.24 -16.55
C ASN A 79 25.79 -6.33 -16.29
N ALA A 80 24.91 -6.18 -15.29
CA ALA A 80 23.88 -7.17 -15.01
C ALA A 80 22.96 -7.36 -16.22
N THR A 81 22.74 -8.62 -16.57
CA THR A 81 21.89 -9.02 -17.68
C THR A 81 20.42 -8.84 -17.34
N GLU A 82 19.58 -8.71 -18.37
CA GLU A 82 18.13 -8.61 -18.21
C GLU A 82 17.54 -9.81 -17.44
N LYS A 83 18.14 -10.99 -17.58
CA LYS A 83 17.74 -12.20 -16.87
C LYS A 83 18.00 -12.10 -15.36
N GLU A 84 19.17 -11.61 -14.96
CA GLU A 84 19.54 -11.43 -13.55
C GLU A 84 18.64 -10.38 -12.88
N LEU A 85 18.30 -9.32 -13.60
CA LEU A 85 17.33 -8.32 -13.12
C LEU A 85 15.94 -8.91 -12.86
N GLN A 86 15.47 -9.78 -13.78
CA GLN A 86 14.18 -10.46 -13.61
C GLN A 86 14.20 -11.44 -12.43
N GLU A 87 15.31 -12.14 -12.20
CA GLU A 87 15.47 -13.02 -11.04
C GLU A 87 15.41 -12.23 -9.72
N ILE A 88 16.04 -11.06 -9.66
CA ILE A 88 15.97 -10.16 -8.50
C ILE A 88 14.54 -9.65 -8.26
N ILE A 89 13.86 -9.20 -9.32
CA ILE A 89 12.46 -8.73 -9.21
C ILE A 89 11.55 -9.84 -8.69
N ASN A 90 11.67 -11.04 -9.26
CA ASN A 90 10.88 -12.19 -8.82
C ASN A 90 11.16 -12.53 -7.35
N PHE A 91 12.42 -12.52 -6.93
CA PHE A 91 12.79 -12.76 -5.54
C PHE A 91 12.18 -11.73 -4.58
N ILE A 92 12.22 -10.44 -4.93
CA ILE A 92 11.61 -9.37 -4.12
C ILE A 92 10.09 -9.58 -4.03
N GLU A 93 9.43 -9.89 -5.15
CA GLU A 93 8.00 -10.17 -5.15
C GLU A 93 7.64 -11.38 -4.29
N GLU A 94 8.42 -12.45 -4.36
CA GLU A 94 8.24 -13.63 -3.52
C GLU A 94 8.38 -13.30 -2.04
N LYS A 95 9.41 -12.53 -1.67
CA LYS A 95 9.61 -12.07 -0.30
C LYS A 95 8.46 -11.18 0.18
N GLN A 96 7.95 -10.28 -0.66
CA GLN A 96 6.78 -9.47 -0.31
C GLN A 96 5.51 -10.31 -0.16
N LYS A 97 5.30 -11.32 -1.02
CA LYS A 97 4.20 -12.28 -0.90
C LYS A 97 4.31 -13.13 0.38
N GLN A 98 5.53 -13.41 0.85
CA GLN A 98 5.77 -14.09 2.14
C GLN A 98 5.38 -13.18 3.32
N HIS A 99 5.77 -11.90 3.31
CA HIS A 99 5.39 -10.95 4.37
C HIS A 99 3.88 -10.60 4.37
N GLN A 100 3.20 -10.65 3.21
CA GLN A 100 1.74 -10.49 3.15
C GLN A 100 0.96 -11.75 3.58
N LYS A 101 1.65 -12.88 3.76
CA LYS A 101 1.05 -14.16 4.19
C LYS A 101 1.17 -14.40 5.70
N GLU A 102 1.77 -13.50 6.46
CA GLU A 102 1.65 -13.53 7.90
C GLU A 102 0.24 -13.03 8.25
N GLU A 103 -0.72 -13.95 8.32
CA GLU A 103 -2.06 -13.64 8.80
C GLU A 103 -1.94 -13.10 10.23
N THR A 104 -2.23 -11.81 10.41
CA THR A 104 -2.28 -11.24 11.75
C THR A 104 -3.43 -11.86 12.53
N ILE A 105 -3.16 -12.18 13.79
CA ILE A 105 -4.16 -12.69 14.71
C ILE A 105 -4.73 -11.50 15.46
N ASP A 106 -6.03 -11.26 15.28
CA ASP A 106 -6.79 -10.28 16.05
C ASP A 106 -7.00 -10.80 17.49
N LEU A 107 -6.11 -10.39 18.39
CA LEU A 107 -6.18 -10.77 19.81
C LEU A 107 -7.40 -10.19 20.48
N VAL A 108 -7.89 -9.04 20.02
CA VAL A 108 -9.11 -8.41 20.57
C VAL A 108 -10.30 -9.33 20.34
N LYS A 109 -10.42 -9.91 19.15
CA LYS A 109 -11.47 -10.87 18.81
C LYS A 109 -11.37 -12.17 19.61
N ILE A 110 -10.17 -12.63 19.92
CA ILE A 110 -9.96 -13.82 20.77
C ILE A 110 -10.35 -13.50 22.21
N ALA A 111 -9.76 -12.46 22.79
CA ALA A 111 -9.94 -12.08 24.18
C ALA A 111 -11.40 -11.71 24.51
N SER A 112 -12.09 -11.03 23.59
CA SER A 112 -13.52 -10.65 23.77
C SER A 112 -14.47 -11.84 23.89
N LYS A 113 -14.06 -13.06 23.49
CA LYS A 113 -14.87 -14.27 23.69
C LYS A 113 -14.81 -14.79 25.13
N TYR A 114 -13.71 -14.50 25.82
CA TYR A 114 -13.40 -15.05 27.14
C TYR A 114 -13.47 -14.02 28.27
N ASP A 115 -13.55 -12.73 27.94
CA ASP A 115 -13.63 -11.64 28.90
C ASP A 115 -14.67 -10.59 28.51
N GLU A 116 -15.71 -10.44 29.34
CA GLU A 116 -16.83 -9.54 29.10
C GLU A 116 -16.44 -8.05 29.18
N ASP A 117 -15.46 -7.70 30.02
CA ASP A 117 -15.01 -6.32 30.18
C ASP A 117 -14.27 -5.85 28.94
N ILE A 118 -13.43 -6.73 28.35
CA ILE A 118 -12.81 -6.49 27.05
C ILE A 118 -13.88 -6.34 25.98
N ALA A 119 -14.85 -7.26 25.91
CA ALA A 119 -15.92 -7.20 24.91
C ALA A 119 -16.72 -5.88 24.98
N LYS A 120 -17.03 -5.43 26.20
CA LYS A 120 -17.71 -4.15 26.43
C LYS A 120 -16.84 -2.96 26.02
N PHE A 121 -15.56 -2.98 26.39
CA PHE A 121 -14.62 -1.91 26.03
C PHE A 121 -14.49 -1.75 24.51
N VAL A 122 -14.36 -2.85 23.78
CA VAL A 122 -14.24 -2.83 22.31
C VAL A 122 -15.51 -2.33 21.64
N LYS A 123 -16.68 -2.63 22.22
CA LYS A 123 -17.96 -2.10 21.74
C LYS A 123 -18.06 -0.57 21.92
N GLU A 124 -17.50 -0.04 23.00
CA GLU A 124 -17.43 1.39 23.28
C GLU A 124 -16.33 2.09 22.46
N ASN A 125 -15.29 1.34 22.03
CA ASN A 125 -14.12 1.84 21.31
C ASN A 125 -13.89 1.03 20.01
N PRO A 126 -14.70 1.24 18.96
CA PRO A 126 -14.67 0.41 17.74
C PRO A 126 -13.37 0.51 16.94
N ASP A 127 -12.56 1.54 17.17
CA ASP A 127 -11.26 1.72 16.53
C ASP A 127 -10.12 1.02 17.27
N PHE A 128 -10.37 0.47 18.47
CA PHE A 128 -9.38 -0.28 19.22
C PHE A 128 -9.03 -1.60 18.51
N ARG A 129 -7.76 -1.71 18.11
CA ARG A 129 -7.22 -2.91 17.43
C ARG A 129 -5.93 -3.34 18.07
N TYR A 130 -5.78 -4.65 18.22
CA TYR A 130 -4.55 -5.26 18.69
C TYR A 130 -4.33 -6.58 17.97
N GLU A 131 -3.35 -6.56 17.06
CA GLU A 131 -3.04 -7.64 16.13
C GLU A 131 -1.58 -8.07 16.33
N VAL A 132 -1.33 -9.37 16.29
CA VAL A 132 0.02 -9.95 16.45
C VAL A 132 0.32 -10.97 15.34
N LEU A 133 1.60 -11.25 15.12
CA LEU A 133 2.07 -12.21 14.11
C LEU A 133 2.22 -13.63 14.65
N GLU A 134 2.33 -13.79 15.97
CA GLU A 134 2.56 -15.07 16.63
C GLU A 134 1.29 -15.60 17.30
N GLN A 135 1.05 -16.92 17.19
CA GLN A 135 0.00 -17.57 17.96
C GLN A 135 0.33 -17.48 19.45
N VAL A 136 -0.63 -16.99 20.21
CA VAL A 136 -0.58 -16.95 21.67
C VAL A 136 -1.76 -17.75 22.22
N SER A 137 -1.63 -18.24 23.45
CA SER A 137 -2.74 -18.91 24.13
C SER A 137 -3.90 -17.95 24.40
N ASP A 138 -5.11 -18.49 24.62
CA ASP A 138 -6.29 -17.69 24.93
C ASP A 138 -6.09 -16.84 26.21
N GLU A 139 -5.37 -17.38 27.21
CA GLU A 139 -5.03 -16.68 28.46
C GLU A 139 -4.06 -15.52 28.23
N GLU A 140 -3.02 -15.74 27.42
CA GLU A 140 -2.06 -14.71 27.04
C GLU A 140 -2.70 -13.61 26.19
N ALA A 141 -3.64 -13.96 25.31
CA ALA A 141 -4.41 -12.98 24.53
C ALA A 141 -5.20 -12.05 25.46
N VAL A 142 -5.91 -12.59 26.45
CA VAL A 142 -6.67 -11.78 27.44
C VAL A 142 -5.74 -10.89 28.25
N SER A 143 -4.63 -11.43 28.76
CA SER A 143 -3.66 -10.67 29.57
C SER A 143 -3.03 -9.51 28.78
N SER A 144 -2.64 -9.79 27.53
CA SER A 144 -2.01 -8.81 26.64
C SER A 144 -2.99 -7.71 26.24
N VAL A 145 -4.24 -8.07 25.90
CA VAL A 145 -5.28 -7.09 25.56
C VAL A 145 -5.62 -6.22 26.77
N LYS A 146 -5.72 -6.76 27.99
CA LYS A 146 -5.94 -5.96 29.21
C LYS A 146 -4.84 -4.95 29.45
N SER A 147 -3.58 -5.39 29.34
CA SER A 147 -2.41 -4.51 29.47
C SER A 147 -2.46 -3.38 28.43
N PHE A 148 -2.83 -3.70 27.19
CA PHE A 148 -2.93 -2.72 26.13
C PHE A 148 -4.10 -1.74 26.32
N ILE A 149 -5.26 -2.21 26.80
CA ILE A 149 -6.40 -1.35 27.18
C ILE A 149 -6.00 -0.37 28.29
N GLU A 150 -5.21 -0.82 29.27
CA GLU A 150 -4.73 0.06 30.34
C GLU A 150 -3.83 1.17 29.80
N ILE A 151 -2.89 0.84 28.92
CA ILE A 151 -2.05 1.81 28.21
C ILE A 151 -2.91 2.77 27.38
N TYR A 152 -3.90 2.25 26.65
CA TYR A 152 -4.80 3.05 25.83
C TYR A 152 -5.56 4.09 26.67
N LYS A 153 -6.12 3.67 27.82
CA LYS A 153 -6.79 4.55 28.78
C LYS A 153 -5.85 5.59 29.39
N GLN A 154 -4.61 5.22 29.71
CA GLN A 154 -3.63 6.14 30.30
C GLN A 154 -3.19 7.25 29.33
N ASN A 155 -3.21 6.98 28.03
CA ASN A 155 -2.73 7.91 27.01
C ASN A 155 -3.86 8.72 26.34
N ASN A 156 -5.13 8.57 26.77
CA ASN A 156 -6.30 9.20 26.13
C ASN A 156 -6.33 9.02 24.59
N LEU A 157 -5.89 7.84 24.11
CA LEU A 157 -5.96 7.46 22.70
C LEU A 157 -7.36 6.98 22.33
#